data_AF-A0A9P4M5E9-F1
#
_entry.id   AF-A0A9P4M5E9-F1
#
_cell.length_a   1.000
_cell.length_b   1.000
_cell.length_c   1.000
_cell.angle_alpha   90.00
_cell.angle_beta   90.00
_cell.angle_gamma   90.00
#
_symmetry.space_group_name_H-M   'P 1'
#
loop_
_entity.id
_entity.type
_entity.pdbx_description
1 polymer ?
#
loop_
_entity_poly.entity_id
_entity_poly.type
_entity_poly.pdbx_seq_one_letter_code
_entity_poly.pdbx_strand_id
1 'polypeptide(L)'
;MAQGQIKKPSKPSKKSTNPASKRGARVIKPKKASLIQKQKLVKKHTSGLTAMTERSLAQKAGHLEMLGGGKKAAKGTDKKGKKG
;
A
#
# COMPACT_ATOMS: atom_id res chain seq x y z
N MET A 1 38.33 34.45 -54.02
CA MET A 1 37.19 33.91 -53.26
C MET A 1 37.62 32.60 -52.62
N ALA A 2 37.89 32.57 -51.31
CA ALA A 2 38.33 31.37 -50.62
C ALA A 2 37.12 30.53 -50.20
N GLN A 3 36.95 29.34 -50.78
CA GLN A 3 35.94 28.38 -50.33
C GLN A 3 36.48 27.64 -49.10
N GLY A 4 35.86 27.88 -47.93
CA GLY A 4 36.18 27.19 -46.68
C GLY A 4 35.74 25.72 -46.69
N GLN A 5 36.46 24.88 -45.93
CA GLN A 5 36.22 23.44 -45.80
C GLN A 5 34.78 23.12 -45.39
N ILE A 6 34.13 22.25 -46.15
CA ILE A 6 32.76 21.78 -45.94
C ILE A 6 32.75 20.81 -44.73
N LYS A 7 32.01 21.17 -43.67
CA LYS A 7 31.84 20.31 -42.48
C LYS A 7 31.07 19.04 -42.86
N LYS A 8 31.60 17.86 -42.50
CA LYS A 8 30.94 16.57 -42.76
C LYS A 8 29.66 16.45 -41.91
N PRO A 9 28.54 15.95 -42.45
CA PRO A 9 27.31 15.76 -41.68
C PRO A 9 27.48 14.63 -40.66
N SER A 10 26.95 14.83 -39.45
CA SER A 10 26.97 13.81 -38.39
C SER A 10 26.07 12.63 -38.77
N LYS A 11 26.54 11.40 -38.49
CA LYS A 11 25.80 10.17 -38.78
C LYS A 11 24.64 10.03 -37.77
N PRO A 12 23.42 9.66 -38.19
CA PRO A 12 22.31 9.48 -37.26
C PRO A 12 22.59 8.32 -36.29
N SER A 13 22.37 8.55 -35.00
CA SER A 13 22.51 7.53 -33.97
C SER A 13 21.38 6.50 -34.08
N LYS A 14 21.73 5.20 -34.05
CA LYS A 14 20.73 4.12 -34.05
C LYS A 14 20.00 4.14 -32.70
N LYS A 15 18.68 4.34 -32.73
CA LYS A 15 17.81 4.24 -31.56
C LYS A 15 17.74 2.76 -31.16
N SER A 16 18.16 2.41 -29.93
CA SER A 16 18.13 1.02 -29.47
C SER A 16 16.69 0.55 -29.31
N THR A 17 16.30 -0.45 -30.10
CA THR A 17 14.96 -1.06 -30.10
C THR A 17 14.89 -2.23 -29.12
N ASN A 18 15.53 -2.13 -27.94
CA ASN A 18 15.36 -3.17 -26.94
C ASN A 18 13.92 -3.09 -26.41
N PRO A 19 13.07 -4.11 -26.62
CA PRO A 19 11.74 -4.14 -26.03
C PRO A 19 11.94 -4.11 -24.51
N ALA A 20 11.45 -3.05 -23.86
CA ALA A 20 11.58 -2.92 -22.43
C ALA A 20 10.97 -4.18 -21.79
N SER A 21 11.81 -4.99 -21.14
CA SER A 21 11.35 -6.11 -20.34
C SER A 21 10.20 -5.62 -19.46
N LYS A 22 9.09 -6.37 -19.42
CA LYS A 22 7.86 -5.98 -18.71
C LYS A 22 8.24 -5.57 -17.29
N ARG A 23 8.34 -4.26 -17.06
CA ARG A 23 8.75 -3.71 -15.78
C ARG A 23 7.62 -4.08 -14.82
N GLY A 24 7.91 -4.91 -13.81
CA GLY A 24 6.94 -5.25 -12.76
C GLY A 24 6.36 -3.99 -12.10
N ALA A 25 5.35 -4.15 -11.24
CA ALA A 25 4.69 -3.02 -10.58
C ALA A 25 5.70 -2.16 -9.78
N ARG A 26 6.19 -1.07 -10.38
CA ARG A 26 7.11 -0.13 -9.74
C ARG A 26 6.28 0.96 -9.07
N VAL A 27 6.43 1.08 -7.75
CA VAL A 27 5.92 2.25 -7.02
C VAL A 27 6.86 3.42 -7.31
N ILE A 28 6.50 4.25 -8.29
CA ILE A 28 7.27 5.45 -8.64
C ILE A 28 6.90 6.56 -7.66
N LYS A 29 7.85 6.97 -6.82
CA LYS A 29 7.65 8.09 -5.89
C LYS A 29 7.45 9.40 -6.68
N PRO A 30 6.48 10.25 -6.30
CA PRO A 30 6.29 11.54 -6.93
C PRO A 30 7.49 12.44 -6.66
N LYS A 31 7.95 13.14 -7.71
CA LYS A 31 9.08 14.08 -7.61
C LYS A 31 8.65 15.53 -7.38
N LYS A 32 7.39 15.87 -7.74
CA LYS A 32 6.84 17.23 -7.60
C LYS A 32 6.39 17.47 -6.15
N ALA A 33 6.74 18.63 -5.59
CA ALA A 33 6.41 18.99 -4.21
C ALA A 33 4.92 18.87 -3.88
N SER A 34 4.04 19.35 -4.78
CA SER A 34 2.58 19.27 -4.60
C SER A 34 2.06 17.83 -4.48
N LEU A 35 2.64 16.90 -5.25
CA LEU A 35 2.26 15.48 -5.23
C LEU A 35 2.80 14.76 -3.99
N ILE A 36 3.97 15.16 -3.50
CA ILE A 36 4.52 14.63 -2.24
C ILE A 36 3.61 15.00 -1.06
N GLN A 37 3.10 16.24 -1.02
CA GLN A 37 2.18 16.66 0.04
C GLN A 37 0.86 15.89 -0.02
N LYS A 38 0.27 15.74 -1.21
CA LYS A 38 -0.94 14.94 -1.40
C LYS A 38 -0.73 13.48 -0.96
N GLN A 39 0.40 12.86 -1.31
CA GLN A 39 0.71 11.49 -0.89
C GLN A 39 0.83 11.36 0.63
N LYS A 40 1.45 12.34 1.31
CA LYS A 40 1.54 12.36 2.78
C LYS A 40 0.17 12.45 3.43
N LEU A 41 -0.70 13.31 2.91
CA LEU A 41 -2.08 13.45 3.41
C LEU A 41 -2.86 12.14 3.25
N VAL A 42 -2.85 11.56 2.05
CA VAL A 42 -3.50 10.27 1.79
C VAL A 42 -3.01 9.21 2.76
N LYS A 43 -1.68 9.06 2.94
CA LYS A 43 -1.11 8.07 3.85
C LYS A 43 -1.59 8.26 5.30
N LYS A 44 -1.62 9.49 5.81
CA LYS A 44 -2.07 9.81 7.17
C LYS A 44 -3.55 9.46 7.38
N HIS A 45 -4.41 9.82 6.43
CA HIS A 45 -5.84 9.54 6.54
C HIS A 45 -6.12 8.04 6.40
N THR A 46 -5.44 7.35 5.49
CA THR A 46 -5.60 5.89 5.32
C THR A 46 -5.17 5.13 6.57
N SER A 47 -4.08 5.52 7.24
CA SER A 47 -3.64 4.83 8.47
C SER A 47 -4.61 4.99 9.64
N GLY A 48 -5.30 6.14 9.73
CA GLY A 48 -6.33 6.34 10.75
C GLY A 48 -7.58 5.49 10.46
N LEU A 49 -8.01 5.44 9.20
CA LEU A 49 -9.15 4.62 8.78
C LEU A 49 -8.89 3.13 8.98
N THR A 50 -7.69 2.62 8.68
CA THR A 50 -7.35 1.21 8.94
C THR A 50 -7.37 0.91 10.43
N ALA A 51 -6.79 1.76 11.28
CA ALA A 51 -6.81 1.57 12.73
C ALA A 51 -8.25 1.59 13.31
N MET A 52 -9.12 2.49 12.83
CA MET A 52 -10.54 2.51 13.22
C MET A 52 -11.28 1.26 12.75
N THR A 53 -10.96 0.76 11.57
CA THR A 53 -11.54 -0.47 11.01
C THR A 53 -11.09 -1.69 11.82
N GLU A 54 -9.80 -1.79 12.15
CA GLU A 54 -9.23 -2.84 13.01
C GLU A 54 -9.87 -2.81 14.41
N ARG A 55 -10.02 -1.62 15.01
CA ARG A 55 -10.72 -1.47 16.29
C ARG A 55 -12.17 -1.93 16.21
N SER A 56 -12.88 -1.56 15.15
CA SER A 56 -14.28 -1.95 14.95
C SER A 56 -14.43 -3.46 14.75
N LEU A 57 -13.51 -4.09 14.02
CA LEU A 57 -13.45 -5.54 13.84
C LEU A 57 -13.10 -6.25 15.15
N ALA A 58 -12.14 -5.75 15.91
CA ALA A 58 -11.77 -6.31 17.21
C ALA A 58 -12.89 -6.17 18.24
N GLN A 59 -13.62 -5.05 18.24
CA GLN A 59 -14.80 -4.88 19.09
C GLN A 59 -15.91 -5.84 18.69
N LYS A 60 -16.19 -6.00 17.39
CA LYS A 60 -17.17 -6.99 16.90
C LYS A 60 -16.73 -8.42 17.23
N ALA A 61 -15.46 -8.76 17.04
CA ALA A 61 -14.91 -10.08 17.34
C ALA A 61 -14.89 -10.37 18.84
N GLY A 62 -14.44 -9.43 19.69
CA GLY A 62 -14.46 -9.56 21.14
C GLY A 62 -15.87 -9.55 21.72
N HIS A 63 -16.79 -8.78 21.12
CA HIS A 63 -18.22 -8.88 21.43
C HIS A 63 -18.79 -10.23 21.00
N LEU A 64 -18.32 -10.79 19.89
CA LEU A 64 -18.72 -12.12 19.42
C LEU A 64 -18.11 -13.25 20.26
N GLU A 65 -16.91 -13.08 20.84
CA GLU A 65 -16.37 -13.98 21.87
C GLU A 65 -17.19 -13.92 23.17
N MET A 66 -17.80 -12.78 23.46
CA MET A 66 -18.76 -12.63 24.58
C MET A 66 -20.16 -13.17 24.26
N LEU A 67 -20.58 -13.20 22.98
CA LEU A 67 -21.90 -13.69 22.54
C LEU A 67 -21.91 -15.19 22.18
N GLY A 68 -20.81 -15.70 21.65
CA GLY A 68 -20.64 -17.10 21.28
C GLY A 68 -19.37 -17.61 21.94
N GLY A 69 -19.52 -18.28 23.09
CA GLY A 69 -18.41 -18.83 23.85
C GLY A 69 -17.37 -19.49 22.94
N GLY A 70 -16.17 -18.91 22.89
CA GLY A 70 -15.07 -19.42 22.08
C GLY A 70 -14.73 -20.87 22.44
N LYS A 71 -13.93 -21.54 21.60
CA LYS A 71 -13.60 -22.99 21.62
C LYS A 71 -13.16 -23.61 22.97
N LYS A 72 -13.03 -22.84 24.06
CA LYS A 72 -12.81 -23.32 25.43
C LYS A 72 -14.06 -23.38 26.32
N ALA A 73 -15.21 -22.82 25.90
CA ALA A 73 -16.47 -23.00 26.63
C ALA A 73 -17.03 -24.44 26.52
N ALA A 74 -16.46 -25.29 25.65
CA ALA A 74 -16.83 -26.70 25.54
C ALA A 74 -16.14 -27.62 26.56
N LYS A 75 -15.23 -27.11 27.41
CA LYS A 75 -14.62 -27.91 28.50
C LYS A 75 -14.53 -27.11 29.79
N GLY A 76 -15.60 -27.15 30.59
CA GLY A 76 -15.53 -26.93 32.03
C GLY A 76 -16.09 -25.61 32.53
N THR A 77 -17.42 -25.53 32.66
CA THR A 77 -18.06 -24.76 33.73
C THR A 77 -19.25 -25.53 34.26
N ASP A 78 -18.98 -26.72 34.79
CA ASP A 78 -19.69 -27.21 35.96
C ASP A 78 -19.29 -26.35 37.18
N LYS A 79 -20.29 -25.87 37.92
CA LYS A 79 -20.23 -25.27 39.29
C LYS A 79 -19.88 -23.78 39.45
N LYS A 80 -20.92 -22.92 39.42
CA LYS A 80 -21.23 -21.85 40.41
C LYS A 80 -22.49 -21.11 39.93
N GLY A 81 -23.60 -20.95 40.63
CA GLY A 81 -24.01 -21.30 41.99
C GLY A 81 -25.48 -20.88 42.13
N LYS A 82 -26.29 -21.77 42.69
CA LYS A 82 -27.63 -21.48 43.20
C LYS A 82 -27.49 -20.92 44.62
N LYS A 83 -27.90 -19.66 44.85
CA LYS A 83 -28.52 -19.12 46.09
C LYS A 83 -28.57 -17.59 46.04
N GLY A 84 -29.74 -17.02 46.36
CA GLY A 84 -29.96 -15.61 46.65
C GLY A 84 -30.87 -14.96 45.64
#